data_AF-A0A0F9AKW1-F1
#
_entry.id   AF-A0A0F9AKW1-F1
#
_cell.length_a   1.000
_cell.length_b   1.000
_cell.length_c   1.000
_cell.angle_alpha   90.00
_cell.angle_beta   90.00
_cell.angle_gamma   90.00
#
_symmetry.space_group_name_H-M   'P 1'
#
loop_
_entity.id
_entity.type
_entity.pdbx_description
1 polymer ?
#
loop_
_entity_poly.entity_id
_entity_poly.type
_entity_poly.pdbx_seq_one_letter_code
_entity_poly.pdbx_strand_id
1 'polypeptide(L)'
;SVVREEACARLIDHIAAKYLISRTATRLVRLGQWRSLIQSLGRHLSSEQRSHWAENIKAGYASGEEDLKALKFGQVKSLGRMLAEMDKKAGSGLMLAWLAANDQAALADVSAKELAGMASLLSLAEPAKRAEMINRFDQHWEASHASEPLKWKECVAISVAWRRMRDKDKAKTWATRAYQVALGTQEARAEADAETLEAVADALRLVGLTGKGTGYAGFATAAARLAREGKLPGQGLRFYYTSAFMLGTPETVQTVQAELVDGQGKLRLGVAKLLTQVHASSYGDIKVWRAYVDGRLAASADGDAKALWLLAKARVEPATRAEPMWALAKPWLNQAMAEAISGPVRLAVVGEFRTYYKVMGRPDVAAGMLGSVKGQFTGAELATVDGWLKEARDSAESKASAAARKKAARAVRRKELRLEYYRKRLAVAESGGDSGKAARLRAAIGRLTAVVP
;
A
#
# COMPACT_ATOMS: atom_id res chain seq x y z
N SER A 1 24.82 -13.27 -5.95
CA SER A 1 26.07 -14.01 -6.16
C SER A 1 25.90 -15.37 -5.51
N VAL A 2 26.31 -16.45 -6.19
CA VAL A 2 26.18 -17.85 -5.73
C VAL A 2 26.83 -18.04 -4.35
N VAL A 3 27.99 -17.41 -4.12
CA VAL A 3 28.70 -17.39 -2.82
C VAL A 3 27.81 -16.90 -1.66
N ARG A 4 26.93 -15.93 -1.91
CA ARG A 4 26.01 -15.41 -0.89
C ARG A 4 24.89 -16.39 -0.58
N GLU A 5 24.42 -17.15 -1.57
CA GLU A 5 23.36 -18.14 -1.38
C GLU A 5 23.86 -19.35 -0.59
N GLU A 6 25.07 -19.83 -0.88
CA GLU A 6 25.73 -20.91 -0.11
C GLU A 6 26.06 -20.49 1.33
N ALA A 7 26.48 -19.23 1.54
CA ALA A 7 26.69 -18.69 2.88
C ALA A 7 25.37 -18.62 3.68
N CYS A 8 24.28 -18.18 3.05
CA CYS A 8 22.96 -18.17 3.67
C CYS A 8 22.48 -19.58 4.03
N ALA A 9 22.66 -20.56 3.15
CA ALA A 9 22.27 -21.95 3.42
C ALA A 9 23.01 -22.53 4.63
N ARG A 10 24.34 -22.39 4.69
CA ARG A 10 25.14 -22.85 5.84
C ARG A 10 24.73 -22.16 7.15
N LEU A 11 24.42 -20.87 7.10
CA LEU A 11 23.95 -20.13 8.28
C LEU A 11 22.58 -20.61 8.75
N ILE A 12 21.65 -20.89 7.83
CA ILE A 12 20.32 -21.44 8.14
C ILE A 12 20.47 -22.79 8.84
N ASP A 13 21.30 -23.68 8.31
CA ASP A 13 21.52 -25.01 8.88
C ASP A 13 22.19 -24.93 10.26
N HIS A 14 23.17 -24.03 10.42
CA HIS A 14 23.80 -23.77 11.72
C HIS A 14 22.80 -23.26 12.76
N ILE A 15 21.91 -22.33 12.37
CA ILE A 15 20.89 -21.81 13.27
C ILE A 15 19.92 -22.92 13.70
N ALA A 16 19.48 -23.75 12.77
CA ALA A 16 18.60 -24.87 13.08
C ALA A 16 19.26 -25.86 14.06
N ALA A 17 20.49 -26.29 13.76
CA ALA A 17 21.23 -27.25 14.57
C ALA A 17 21.63 -26.72 15.96
N LYS A 18 21.82 -25.41 16.12
CA LYS A 18 22.27 -24.81 17.38
C LYS A 18 21.13 -24.29 18.25
N TYR A 19 20.13 -23.67 17.63
CA TYR A 19 19.13 -22.88 18.34
C TYR A 19 17.71 -23.45 18.26
N LEU A 20 17.42 -24.39 17.35
CA LEU A 20 16.06 -24.97 17.22
C LEU A 20 15.96 -26.42 17.74
N ILE A 21 16.98 -26.92 18.44
CA ILE A 21 17.03 -28.31 18.94
C ILE A 21 16.29 -28.52 20.27
N SER A 22 16.03 -27.47 21.04
CA SER A 22 15.34 -27.57 22.33
C SER A 22 14.75 -26.24 22.77
N ARG A 23 13.78 -26.27 23.68
CA ARG A 23 13.17 -25.07 24.28
C ARG A 23 14.21 -24.13 24.90
N THR A 24 15.19 -24.68 25.61
CA THR A 24 16.27 -23.91 26.22
C THR A 24 17.16 -23.25 25.17
N ALA A 25 17.56 -23.99 24.13
CA ALA A 25 18.36 -23.46 23.03
C ALA A 25 17.64 -22.35 22.27
N THR A 26 16.34 -22.51 21.99
CA THR A 26 15.53 -21.49 21.32
C THR A 26 15.46 -20.18 22.11
N ARG A 27 15.41 -20.27 23.44
CA ARG A 27 15.35 -19.11 24.34
C ARG A 27 16.69 -18.37 24.48
N LEU A 28 17.82 -18.95 24.05
CA LEU A 28 19.12 -18.25 24.02
C LEU A 28 19.12 -17.06 23.05
N VAL A 29 18.27 -17.10 22.03
CA VAL A 29 18.10 -16.03 21.05
C VAL A 29 16.83 -15.26 21.42
N ARG A 30 16.91 -13.96 21.69
CA ARG A 30 15.74 -13.15 22.09
C ARG A 30 14.76 -12.95 20.92
N LEU A 31 13.48 -12.70 21.21
CA LEU A 31 12.45 -12.46 20.18
C LEU A 31 12.83 -11.38 19.14
N GLY A 32 13.49 -10.30 19.56
CA GLY A 32 13.98 -9.26 18.65
C GLY A 32 15.08 -9.76 17.69
N GLN A 33 15.94 -10.66 18.16
CA GLN A 33 16.98 -11.28 17.34
C GLN A 33 16.38 -12.29 16.36
N TRP A 34 15.43 -13.10 16.80
CA TRP A 34 14.67 -13.99 15.91
C TRP A 34 14.00 -13.23 14.78
N ARG A 35 13.36 -12.09 15.07
CA ARG A 35 12.77 -11.22 14.05
C ARG A 35 13.82 -10.75 13.03
N SER A 36 14.98 -10.30 13.48
CA SER A 36 16.07 -9.86 12.60
C SER A 36 16.59 -11.00 11.70
N LEU A 37 16.74 -12.20 12.26
CA LEU A 37 17.13 -13.40 11.52
C LEU A 37 16.10 -13.77 10.45
N ILE A 38 14.81 -13.78 10.80
CA ILE A 38 13.73 -14.10 9.85
C ILE A 38 13.62 -13.04 8.74
N GLN A 39 13.76 -11.76 9.06
CA GLN A 39 13.75 -10.70 8.06
C GLN A 39 14.94 -10.80 7.09
N SER A 40 16.11 -11.22 7.59
CA SER A 40 17.34 -11.32 6.81
C SER A 40 17.42 -12.60 5.98
N LEU A 41 17.01 -13.74 6.57
CA LEU A 41 17.17 -15.08 6.00
C LEU A 41 15.88 -15.67 5.46
N GLY A 42 14.71 -15.13 5.82
CA GLY A 42 13.41 -15.73 5.51
C GLY A 42 13.18 -15.98 4.02
N ARG A 43 13.71 -15.11 3.16
CA ARG A 43 13.64 -15.27 1.68
C ARG A 43 14.45 -16.46 1.15
N HIS A 44 15.42 -16.94 1.93
CA HIS A 44 16.28 -18.07 1.60
C HIS A 44 15.79 -19.39 2.22
N LEU A 45 14.88 -19.35 3.21
CA LEU A 45 14.26 -20.55 3.78
C LEU A 45 13.30 -21.20 2.78
N SER A 46 13.38 -22.52 2.64
CA SER A 46 12.35 -23.34 1.99
C SER A 46 11.03 -23.30 2.77
N SER A 47 9.92 -23.75 2.16
CA SER A 47 8.63 -23.83 2.86
C SER A 47 8.71 -24.73 4.09
N GLU A 48 9.40 -25.87 3.97
CA GLU A 48 9.59 -26.83 5.06
C GLU A 48 10.43 -26.22 6.19
N GLN A 49 11.53 -25.55 5.86
CA GLN A 49 12.37 -24.87 6.85
C GLN A 49 11.60 -23.77 7.58
N ARG A 50 10.74 -23.01 6.89
CA ARG A 50 9.89 -21.99 7.54
C ARG A 50 8.91 -22.60 8.52
N SER A 51 8.21 -23.68 8.15
CA SER A 51 7.29 -24.36 9.06
C SER A 51 8.05 -24.95 10.26
N HIS A 52 9.19 -25.60 10.03
CA HIS A 52 10.03 -26.14 11.10
C HIS A 52 10.53 -25.06 12.06
N TRP A 53 10.98 -23.90 11.54
CA TRP A 53 11.38 -22.76 12.36
C TRP A 53 10.20 -22.21 13.16
N ALA A 54 9.03 -22.05 12.53
CA ALA A 54 7.83 -21.55 13.19
C ALA A 54 7.40 -22.46 14.35
N GLU A 55 7.40 -23.78 14.16
CA GLU A 55 7.05 -24.76 15.18
C GLU A 55 8.02 -24.72 16.37
N ASN A 56 9.33 -24.77 16.12
CA ASN A 56 10.32 -24.77 17.19
C ASN A 56 10.40 -23.44 17.95
N ILE A 57 10.22 -22.32 17.25
CA ILE A 57 10.13 -21.01 17.91
C ILE A 57 8.86 -20.92 18.75
N LYS A 58 7.71 -21.40 18.25
CA LYS A 58 6.48 -21.48 19.04
C LYS A 58 6.67 -22.35 20.28
N ALA A 59 7.22 -23.55 20.14
CA ALA A 59 7.52 -24.45 21.25
C ALA A 59 8.54 -23.85 22.23
N GLY A 60 9.46 -23.02 21.75
CA GLY A 60 10.40 -22.29 22.61
C GLY A 60 9.70 -21.31 23.55
N TYR A 61 8.70 -20.57 23.07
CA TYR A 61 8.11 -19.44 23.79
C TYR A 61 6.69 -19.65 24.33
N ALA A 62 5.97 -20.63 23.79
CA ALA A 62 4.54 -20.81 24.00
C ALA A 62 4.19 -22.32 23.92
N SER A 63 4.91 -23.15 24.67
CA SER A 63 4.76 -24.63 24.62
C SER A 63 3.50 -25.15 25.29
N GLY A 64 2.94 -24.40 26.23
CA GLY A 64 1.77 -24.80 27.02
C GLY A 64 1.09 -23.61 27.68
N GLU A 65 0.04 -23.89 28.45
CA GLU A 65 -0.84 -22.87 29.04
C GLU A 65 -0.09 -21.89 29.96
N GLU A 66 0.83 -22.38 30.80
CA GLU A 66 1.64 -21.53 31.70
C GLU A 66 2.52 -20.54 30.93
N ASP A 67 3.15 -20.98 29.83
CA ASP A 67 3.92 -20.08 28.97
C ASP A 67 3.01 -19.02 28.34
N LEU A 68 1.80 -19.42 27.90
CA LEU A 68 0.85 -18.53 27.28
C LEU A 68 0.32 -17.47 28.27
N LYS A 69 0.04 -17.85 29.52
CA LYS A 69 -0.35 -16.92 30.59
C LYS A 69 0.78 -15.96 30.97
N ALA A 70 2.03 -16.41 30.93
CA ALA A 70 3.18 -15.57 31.22
C ALA A 70 3.49 -14.53 30.12
N LEU A 71 3.01 -14.74 28.89
CA LEU A 71 3.23 -13.82 27.78
C LEU A 71 2.30 -12.60 27.87
N LYS A 72 2.91 -11.40 27.96
CA LYS A 72 2.18 -10.15 27.80
C LYS A 72 1.68 -9.98 26.37
N PHE A 73 0.57 -9.26 26.19
CA PHE A 73 -0.04 -9.05 24.87
C PHE A 73 0.97 -8.56 23.80
N GLY A 74 1.84 -7.61 24.14
CA GLY A 74 2.88 -7.11 23.22
C GLY A 74 3.88 -8.17 22.75
N GLN A 75 4.19 -9.16 23.60
CA GLN A 75 5.05 -10.29 23.26
C GLN A 75 4.34 -11.26 22.32
N VAL A 76 3.07 -11.59 22.61
CA VAL A 76 2.24 -12.46 21.75
C VAL A 76 2.04 -11.84 20.37
N LYS A 77 1.75 -10.55 20.31
CA LYS A 77 1.65 -9.80 19.04
C LYS A 77 2.95 -9.86 18.25
N SER A 78 4.08 -9.66 18.93
CA SER A 78 5.40 -9.69 18.29
C SER A 78 5.76 -11.08 17.78
N LEU A 79 5.52 -12.11 18.57
CA LEU A 79 5.76 -13.51 18.25
C LEU A 79 4.79 -13.99 17.14
N GLY A 80 3.49 -13.69 17.27
CA GLY A 80 2.47 -14.07 16.29
C GLY A 80 2.72 -13.47 14.90
N ARG A 81 3.14 -12.21 14.80
CA ARG A 81 3.56 -11.61 13.51
C ARG A 81 4.78 -12.30 12.91
N MET A 82 5.79 -12.56 13.75
CA MET A 82 7.00 -13.25 13.33
C MET A 82 6.71 -14.67 12.84
N LEU A 83 5.86 -15.41 13.54
CA LEU A 83 5.39 -16.72 13.11
C LEU A 83 4.61 -16.61 11.79
N ALA A 84 3.71 -15.63 11.64
CA ALA A 84 2.93 -15.44 10.42
C ALA A 84 3.76 -15.08 9.18
N GLU A 85 4.95 -14.49 9.34
CA GLU A 85 5.90 -14.26 8.24
C GLU A 85 6.50 -15.56 7.70
N MET A 86 6.65 -16.59 8.56
CA MET A 86 7.16 -17.90 8.18
C MET A 86 6.02 -18.84 7.75
N ASP A 87 5.00 -18.96 8.60
CA ASP A 87 3.80 -19.76 8.40
C ASP A 87 2.59 -19.00 8.96
N LYS A 88 1.68 -18.59 8.07
CA LYS A 88 0.51 -17.80 8.44
C LYS A 88 -0.41 -18.52 9.44
N LYS A 89 -0.49 -19.86 9.39
CA LYS A 89 -1.32 -20.64 10.32
C LYS A 89 -0.70 -20.70 11.72
N ALA A 90 0.63 -20.71 11.82
CA ALA A 90 1.33 -20.69 13.09
C ALA A 90 1.05 -19.40 13.88
N GLY A 91 1.05 -18.25 13.20
CA GLY A 91 0.72 -16.96 13.80
C GLY A 91 -0.72 -16.86 14.31
N SER A 92 -1.70 -17.31 13.51
CA SER A 92 -3.10 -17.36 13.94
C SER A 92 -3.31 -18.35 15.09
N GLY A 93 -2.66 -19.52 15.03
CA GLY A 93 -2.78 -20.56 16.05
C GLY A 93 -2.21 -20.14 17.41
N LEU A 94 -1.10 -19.41 17.43
CA LEU A 94 -0.58 -18.84 18.68
C LEU A 94 -1.56 -17.86 19.32
N MET A 95 -2.14 -16.95 18.51
CA MET A 95 -3.05 -15.94 19.05
C MET A 95 -4.31 -16.59 19.65
N LEU A 96 -4.86 -17.60 18.98
CA LEU A 96 -5.98 -18.37 19.49
C LEU A 96 -5.64 -19.08 20.80
N ALA A 97 -4.47 -19.72 20.87
CA ALA A 97 -4.04 -20.40 22.09
C ALA A 97 -3.84 -19.42 23.25
N TRP A 98 -3.29 -18.24 22.99
CA TRP A 98 -3.11 -17.21 24.01
C TRP A 98 -4.46 -16.68 24.52
N LEU A 99 -5.41 -16.40 23.62
CA LEU A 99 -6.73 -15.94 24.00
C LEU A 99 -7.54 -17.01 24.74
N ALA A 100 -7.32 -18.30 24.46
CA ALA A 100 -7.95 -19.38 25.22
C ALA A 100 -7.36 -19.50 26.64
N ALA A 101 -6.07 -19.23 26.80
CA ALA A 101 -5.37 -19.31 28.09
C ALA A 101 -5.55 -18.05 28.98
N ASN A 102 -6.04 -16.93 28.42
CA ASN A 102 -6.15 -15.65 29.11
C ASN A 102 -7.58 -15.09 29.02
N ASP A 103 -8.06 -14.53 30.12
CA ASP A 103 -9.39 -13.94 30.22
C ASP A 103 -9.46 -12.52 29.61
N GLN A 104 -10.59 -11.84 29.82
CA GLN A 104 -10.78 -10.47 29.34
C GLN A 104 -9.92 -9.46 30.10
N ALA A 105 -9.52 -9.74 31.34
CA ALA A 105 -8.69 -8.84 32.14
C ALA A 105 -7.28 -8.69 31.53
N ALA A 106 -6.76 -9.72 30.86
CA ALA A 106 -5.52 -9.66 30.11
C ALA A 106 -5.55 -8.65 28.93
N LEU A 107 -6.73 -8.16 28.55
CA LEU A 107 -6.91 -7.14 27.51
C LEU A 107 -7.09 -5.72 28.06
N ALA A 108 -7.25 -5.55 29.38
CA ALA A 108 -7.63 -4.27 29.99
C ALA A 108 -6.73 -3.10 29.56
N ASP A 109 -5.41 -3.32 29.55
CA ASP A 109 -4.42 -2.30 29.16
C ASP A 109 -4.08 -2.28 27.67
N VAL A 110 -4.77 -3.08 26.85
CA VAL A 110 -4.48 -3.20 25.42
C VAL A 110 -5.29 -2.14 24.66
N SER A 111 -4.58 -1.27 23.93
CA SER A 111 -5.24 -0.23 23.15
C SER A 111 -6.07 -0.81 21.99
N ALA A 112 -7.14 -0.09 21.63
CA ALA A 112 -8.03 -0.46 20.54
C ALA A 112 -7.28 -0.70 19.22
N LYS A 113 -6.30 0.17 18.91
CA LYS A 113 -5.43 0.06 17.73
C LYS A 113 -4.62 -1.24 17.72
N GLU A 114 -4.16 -1.70 18.87
CA GLU A 114 -3.38 -2.93 18.95
C GLU A 114 -4.21 -4.17 18.72
N LEU A 115 -5.40 -4.23 19.31
CA LEU A 115 -6.39 -5.29 19.02
C LEU A 115 -6.79 -5.31 17.55
N ALA A 116 -7.05 -4.14 16.95
CA ALA A 116 -7.39 -4.04 15.52
C ALA A 116 -6.24 -4.53 14.62
N GLY A 117 -5.00 -4.28 15.02
CA GLY A 117 -3.81 -4.83 14.39
C GLY A 117 -3.75 -6.37 14.45
N MET A 118 -4.23 -6.96 15.54
CA MET A 118 -4.23 -8.42 15.75
C MET A 118 -5.34 -9.15 15.01
N ALA A 119 -6.47 -8.50 14.75
CA ALA A 119 -7.51 -9.04 13.88
C ALA A 119 -6.95 -9.49 12.50
N SER A 120 -5.90 -8.84 12.00
CA SER A 120 -5.23 -9.29 10.76
C SER A 120 -4.64 -10.70 10.85
N LEU A 121 -4.07 -11.08 12.00
CA LEU A 121 -3.49 -12.41 12.20
C LEU A 121 -4.58 -13.49 12.32
N LEU A 122 -5.74 -13.13 12.86
CA LEU A 122 -6.88 -14.03 13.01
C LEU A 122 -7.69 -14.22 11.71
N SER A 123 -7.41 -13.46 10.65
CA SER A 123 -8.16 -13.54 9.39
C SER A 123 -8.15 -14.93 8.73
N LEU A 124 -7.13 -15.75 9.03
CA LEU A 124 -6.98 -17.11 8.53
C LEU A 124 -7.39 -18.20 9.53
N ALA A 125 -7.84 -17.82 10.73
CA ALA A 125 -8.38 -18.77 11.69
C ALA A 125 -9.70 -19.38 11.20
N GLU A 126 -10.07 -20.52 11.78
CA GLU A 126 -11.38 -21.16 11.56
C GLU A 126 -12.52 -20.16 11.86
N PRO A 127 -13.59 -20.13 11.06
CA PRO A 127 -14.63 -19.10 11.18
C PRO A 127 -15.24 -18.96 12.58
N ALA A 128 -15.53 -20.07 13.27
CA ALA A 128 -16.13 -20.05 14.60
C ALA A 128 -15.20 -19.40 15.65
N LYS A 129 -13.95 -19.87 15.72
CA LYS A 129 -12.92 -19.31 16.62
C LYS A 129 -12.64 -17.83 16.31
N ARG A 130 -12.63 -17.48 15.02
CA ARG A 130 -12.47 -16.09 14.58
C ARG A 130 -13.62 -15.20 15.06
N ALA A 131 -14.86 -15.68 14.95
CA ALA A 131 -16.05 -14.96 15.39
C ALA A 131 -16.07 -14.73 16.91
N GLU A 132 -15.76 -15.77 17.69
CA GLU A 132 -15.64 -15.69 19.14
C GLU A 132 -14.62 -14.62 19.57
N MET A 133 -13.44 -14.63 18.96
CA MET A 133 -12.36 -13.70 19.33
C MET A 133 -12.63 -12.26 18.91
N ILE A 134 -13.19 -12.04 17.72
CA ILE A 134 -13.53 -10.67 17.33
C ILE A 134 -14.64 -10.10 18.21
N ASN A 135 -15.57 -10.92 18.68
CA ASN A 135 -16.60 -10.50 19.63
C ASN A 135 -16.00 -10.07 20.97
N ARG A 136 -14.98 -10.78 21.48
CA ARG A 136 -14.23 -10.35 22.67
C ARG A 136 -13.52 -9.01 22.46
N PHE A 137 -12.94 -8.79 21.28
CA PHE A 137 -12.32 -7.50 20.95
C PHE A 137 -13.36 -6.38 20.83
N ASP A 138 -14.52 -6.66 20.26
CA ASP A 138 -15.60 -5.70 20.11
C ASP A 138 -16.18 -5.26 21.45
N GLN A 139 -16.38 -6.19 22.39
CA GLN A 139 -16.75 -5.84 23.76
C GLN A 139 -15.74 -4.88 24.39
N HIS A 140 -14.44 -5.11 24.19
CA HIS A 140 -13.39 -4.21 24.66
C HIS A 140 -13.42 -2.85 23.97
N TRP A 141 -13.61 -2.81 22.64
CA TRP A 141 -13.68 -1.57 21.88
C TRP A 141 -14.91 -0.74 22.23
N GLU A 142 -16.07 -1.37 22.39
CA GLU A 142 -17.31 -0.71 22.80
C GLU A 142 -17.18 -0.17 24.24
N ALA A 143 -16.65 -0.96 25.17
CA ALA A 143 -16.41 -0.51 26.55
C ALA A 143 -15.43 0.67 26.59
N SER A 144 -14.31 0.58 25.85
CA SER A 144 -13.33 1.66 25.76
C SER A 144 -13.95 2.94 25.18
N HIS A 145 -14.74 2.82 24.10
CA HIS A 145 -15.38 3.96 23.45
C HIS A 145 -16.48 4.59 24.32
N ALA A 146 -17.16 3.78 25.14
CA ALA A 146 -18.17 4.26 26.08
C ALA A 146 -17.55 5.00 27.27
N SER A 147 -16.39 4.57 27.77
CA SER A 147 -15.70 5.28 28.85
C SER A 147 -15.03 6.57 28.38
N GLU A 148 -14.36 6.52 27.22
CA GLU A 148 -13.77 7.69 26.58
C GLU A 148 -13.89 7.53 25.05
N PRO A 149 -14.50 8.49 24.32
CA PRO A 149 -14.64 8.38 22.88
C PRO A 149 -13.30 8.15 22.17
N LEU A 150 -13.12 6.94 21.65
CA LEU A 150 -11.97 6.58 20.81
C LEU A 150 -11.70 7.59 19.70
N LYS A 151 -10.41 7.80 19.41
CA LYS A 151 -9.97 8.71 18.33
C LYS A 151 -10.35 8.14 16.98
N TRP A 152 -10.54 9.01 15.99
CA TRP A 152 -10.92 8.59 14.64
C TRP A 152 -9.97 7.54 14.04
N LYS A 153 -8.64 7.64 14.29
CA LYS A 153 -7.64 6.67 13.79
C LYS A 153 -7.90 5.25 14.34
N GLU A 154 -8.41 5.15 15.56
CA GLU A 154 -8.75 3.90 16.22
C GLU A 154 -10.04 3.33 15.63
N CYS A 155 -11.07 4.16 15.47
CA CYS A 155 -12.32 3.79 14.80
C CYS A 155 -12.08 3.28 13.36
N VAL A 156 -11.20 3.94 12.59
CA VAL A 156 -10.78 3.45 11.25
C VAL A 156 -10.12 2.09 11.33
N ALA A 157 -9.19 1.90 12.28
CA ALA A 157 -8.50 0.62 12.45
C ALA A 157 -9.48 -0.52 12.78
N ILE A 158 -10.45 -0.26 13.67
CA ILE A 158 -11.50 -1.20 14.04
C ILE A 158 -12.41 -1.52 12.85
N SER A 159 -12.85 -0.52 12.08
CA SER A 159 -13.65 -0.73 10.87
C SER A 159 -12.93 -1.65 9.87
N VAL A 160 -11.64 -1.42 9.63
CA VAL A 160 -10.82 -2.27 8.75
C VAL A 160 -10.66 -3.68 9.32
N ALA A 161 -10.55 -3.83 10.65
CA ALA A 161 -10.52 -5.13 11.31
C ALA A 161 -11.81 -5.91 11.05
N TRP A 162 -12.97 -5.31 11.30
CA TRP A 162 -14.28 -5.93 11.05
C TRP A 162 -14.50 -6.29 9.58
N ARG A 163 -14.09 -5.42 8.64
CA ARG A 163 -14.16 -5.73 7.22
C ARG A 163 -13.35 -6.98 6.86
N ARG A 164 -12.15 -7.15 7.43
CA ARG A 164 -11.32 -8.35 7.22
C ARG A 164 -11.98 -9.60 7.77
N MET A 165 -12.77 -9.47 8.82
CA MET A 165 -13.59 -10.55 9.39
C MET A 165 -14.85 -10.87 8.58
N ARG A 166 -15.09 -10.12 7.50
CA ARG A 166 -16.28 -10.22 6.63
C ARG A 166 -17.59 -9.80 7.29
N ASP A 167 -17.52 -9.10 8.43
CA ASP A 167 -18.68 -8.43 9.02
C ASP A 167 -18.74 -7.00 8.48
N LYS A 168 -19.62 -6.79 7.49
CA LYS A 168 -19.76 -5.48 6.85
C LYS A 168 -20.51 -4.49 7.73
N ASP A 169 -21.45 -4.95 8.56
CA ASP A 169 -22.32 -4.05 9.30
C ASP A 169 -21.58 -3.45 10.49
N LYS A 170 -20.83 -4.26 11.23
CA LYS A 170 -19.90 -3.74 12.25
C LYS A 170 -18.83 -2.84 11.64
N ALA A 171 -18.29 -3.21 10.47
CA ALA A 171 -17.33 -2.36 9.77
C ALA A 171 -17.93 -0.98 9.40
N LYS A 172 -19.19 -0.94 8.94
CA LYS A 172 -19.92 0.30 8.65
C LYS A 172 -20.15 1.12 9.91
N THR A 173 -20.60 0.52 11.00
CA THR A 173 -20.81 1.22 12.30
C THR A 173 -19.54 1.95 12.73
N TRP A 174 -18.40 1.27 12.74
CA TRP A 174 -17.12 1.87 13.13
C TRP A 174 -16.59 2.89 12.12
N ALA A 175 -16.84 2.71 10.82
CA ALA A 175 -16.50 3.71 9.81
C ALA A 175 -17.31 5.01 10.00
N THR A 176 -18.61 4.88 10.32
CA THR A 176 -19.47 6.03 10.63
C THR A 176 -19.00 6.73 11.90
N ARG A 177 -18.64 5.99 12.98
CA ARG A 177 -18.04 6.59 14.18
C ARG A 177 -16.75 7.33 13.87
N ALA A 178 -15.88 6.75 13.04
CA ALA A 178 -14.66 7.44 12.59
C ALA A 178 -14.96 8.76 11.90
N TYR A 179 -15.97 8.79 11.02
CA TYR A 179 -16.42 10.02 10.37
C TYR A 179 -16.96 11.04 11.38
N GLN A 180 -17.81 10.62 12.32
CA GLN A 180 -18.39 11.54 13.31
C GLN A 180 -17.31 12.16 14.21
N VAL A 181 -16.33 11.36 14.65
CA VAL A 181 -15.22 11.87 15.48
C VAL A 181 -14.31 12.80 14.67
N ALA A 182 -14.02 12.49 13.41
CA ALA A 182 -13.08 13.27 12.59
C ALA A 182 -13.70 14.53 11.97
N LEU A 183 -14.99 14.49 11.61
CA LEU A 183 -15.63 15.46 10.73
C LEU A 183 -17.08 15.78 11.13
N GLY A 184 -17.60 15.19 12.21
CA GLY A 184 -18.98 15.39 12.66
C GLY A 184 -19.22 16.80 13.18
N THR A 185 -18.29 17.34 13.99
CA THR A 185 -18.39 18.69 14.58
C THR A 185 -17.59 19.74 13.81
N GLN A 186 -17.81 21.01 14.11
CA GLN A 186 -17.07 22.11 13.49
C GLN A 186 -15.61 22.12 13.93
N GLU A 187 -15.35 21.86 15.21
CA GLU A 187 -14.02 21.78 15.82
C GLU A 187 -13.19 20.68 15.16
N ALA A 188 -13.76 19.48 15.02
CA ALA A 188 -13.09 18.35 14.38
C ALA A 188 -12.72 18.66 12.92
N ARG A 189 -13.60 19.33 12.17
CA ARG A 189 -13.33 19.77 10.79
C ARG A 189 -12.23 20.84 10.71
N ALA A 190 -12.09 21.68 11.73
CA ALA A 190 -11.04 22.69 11.81
C ALA A 190 -9.66 22.05 12.05
N GLU A 191 -9.60 20.97 12.82
CA GLU A 191 -8.38 20.21 13.09
C GLU A 191 -8.00 19.21 11.97
N ALA A 192 -8.98 18.75 11.19
CA ALA A 192 -8.77 17.73 10.16
C ALA A 192 -7.71 18.14 9.12
N ASP A 193 -6.76 17.27 8.85
CA ASP A 193 -5.74 17.44 7.81
C ASP A 193 -5.99 16.53 6.60
N ALA A 194 -5.07 16.56 5.64
CA ALA A 194 -5.14 15.71 4.45
C ALA A 194 -5.11 14.21 4.79
N GLU A 195 -4.36 13.80 5.82
CA GLU A 195 -4.30 12.40 6.28
C GLU A 195 -5.67 11.97 6.83
N THR A 196 -6.30 12.83 7.62
CA THR A 196 -7.63 12.62 8.19
C THR A 196 -8.66 12.42 7.09
N LEU A 197 -8.68 13.30 6.08
CA LEU A 197 -9.59 13.17 4.94
C LEU A 197 -9.34 11.87 4.17
N GLU A 198 -8.08 11.53 3.85
CA GLU A 198 -7.78 10.31 3.09
C GLU A 198 -8.21 9.05 3.83
N ALA A 199 -7.87 8.96 5.11
CA ALA A 199 -8.09 7.76 5.91
C ALA A 199 -9.58 7.51 6.17
N VAL A 200 -10.35 8.57 6.47
CA VAL A 200 -11.81 8.47 6.68
C VAL A 200 -12.52 8.16 5.36
N ALA A 201 -12.14 8.82 4.25
CA ALA A 201 -12.71 8.54 2.94
C ALA A 201 -12.42 7.09 2.50
N ASP A 202 -11.20 6.60 2.69
CA ASP A 202 -10.88 5.19 2.39
C ASP A 202 -11.70 4.25 3.28
N ALA A 203 -11.79 4.49 4.59
CA ALA A 203 -12.57 3.65 5.50
C ALA A 203 -14.04 3.51 5.05
N LEU A 204 -14.73 4.62 4.78
CA LEU A 204 -16.12 4.63 4.33
C LEU A 204 -16.28 3.95 2.95
N ARG A 205 -15.38 4.23 2.01
CA ARG A 205 -15.40 3.62 0.68
C ARG A 205 -15.18 2.11 0.73
N LEU A 206 -14.24 1.66 1.56
CA LEU A 206 -13.92 0.25 1.76
C LEU A 206 -15.13 -0.55 2.26
N VAL A 207 -16.05 0.07 3.02
CA VAL A 207 -17.26 -0.57 3.55
C VAL A 207 -18.53 -0.28 2.74
N GLY A 208 -18.40 0.45 1.63
CA GLY A 208 -19.50 0.75 0.71
C GLY A 208 -20.49 1.79 1.23
N LEU A 209 -20.01 2.77 2.02
CA LEU A 209 -20.82 3.90 2.49
C LEU A 209 -20.66 5.16 1.61
N THR A 210 -19.81 5.12 0.60
CA THR A 210 -19.61 6.22 -0.35
C THR A 210 -20.14 5.82 -1.72
N GLY A 211 -20.64 6.75 -2.52
CA GLY A 211 -21.21 6.41 -3.82
C GLY A 211 -22.25 7.42 -4.30
N LYS A 212 -22.82 7.18 -5.50
CA LYS A 212 -23.86 8.02 -6.11
C LYS A 212 -25.00 8.28 -5.14
N GLY A 213 -25.29 9.55 -4.88
CA GLY A 213 -26.36 9.97 -3.96
C GLY A 213 -25.94 10.05 -2.49
N THR A 214 -24.67 9.79 -2.15
CA THR A 214 -24.19 9.90 -0.77
C THR A 214 -23.15 11.02 -0.65
N GLY A 215 -23.53 12.09 0.05
CA GLY A 215 -22.71 13.29 0.22
C GLY A 215 -22.36 13.51 1.69
N TYR A 216 -21.08 13.74 1.96
CA TYR A 216 -20.58 14.00 3.32
C TYR A 216 -20.24 15.48 3.50
N ALA A 217 -21.19 16.27 4.03
CA ALA A 217 -21.05 17.72 4.18
C ALA A 217 -19.85 18.14 5.04
N GLY A 218 -19.54 17.39 6.11
CA GLY A 218 -18.37 17.66 6.96
C GLY A 218 -17.06 17.45 6.22
N PHE A 219 -16.99 16.42 5.37
CA PHE A 219 -15.86 16.18 4.47
C PHE A 219 -15.72 17.33 3.46
N ALA A 220 -16.80 17.72 2.78
CA ALA A 220 -16.78 18.80 1.80
C ALA A 220 -16.32 20.13 2.41
N THR A 221 -16.80 20.46 3.61
CA THR A 221 -16.40 21.66 4.37
C THR A 221 -14.90 21.65 4.71
N ALA A 222 -14.39 20.53 5.24
CA ALA A 222 -12.97 20.40 5.57
C ALA A 222 -12.07 20.42 4.32
N ALA A 223 -12.49 19.77 3.23
CA ALA A 223 -11.78 19.81 1.95
C ALA A 223 -11.72 21.22 1.36
N ALA A 224 -12.83 21.96 1.40
CA ALA A 224 -12.90 23.37 0.98
C ALA A 224 -11.94 24.25 1.81
N ARG A 225 -11.92 24.09 3.13
CA ARG A 225 -10.98 24.79 4.01
C ARG A 225 -9.53 24.48 3.64
N LEU A 226 -9.15 23.20 3.55
CA LEU A 226 -7.80 22.79 3.18
C LEU A 226 -7.39 23.31 1.80
N ALA A 227 -8.33 23.38 0.85
CA ALA A 227 -8.08 23.99 -0.44
C ALA A 227 -7.73 25.48 -0.32
N ARG A 228 -8.53 26.23 0.44
CA ARG A 228 -8.30 27.66 0.70
C ARG A 228 -6.94 27.93 1.36
N GLU A 229 -6.54 27.06 2.29
CA GLU A 229 -5.24 27.11 2.98
C GLU A 229 -4.06 26.60 2.13
N GLY A 230 -4.30 26.12 0.92
CA GLY A 230 -3.25 25.49 0.08
C GLY A 230 -2.73 24.17 0.62
N LYS A 231 -3.43 23.55 1.57
CA LYS A 231 -3.07 22.28 2.24
C LYS A 231 -3.77 21.05 1.66
N LEU A 232 -4.75 21.24 0.77
CA LEU A 232 -5.33 20.11 0.04
C LEU A 232 -4.21 19.50 -0.82
N PRO A 233 -3.89 18.21 -0.64
CA PRO A 233 -2.67 17.64 -1.19
C PRO A 233 -2.71 17.81 -2.70
N GLY A 234 -1.66 18.42 -3.26
CA GLY A 234 -1.53 18.61 -4.70
C GLY A 234 -1.10 17.34 -5.44
N GLN A 235 -0.66 16.30 -4.74
CA GLN A 235 -0.05 15.11 -5.32
C GLN A 235 -0.60 13.83 -4.67
N GLY A 236 -0.77 12.78 -5.48
CA GLY A 236 -1.28 11.47 -5.03
C GLY A 236 -2.63 11.11 -5.66
N LEU A 237 -2.61 10.20 -6.64
CA LEU A 237 -3.83 9.73 -7.31
C LEU A 237 -4.81 9.06 -6.36
N ARG A 238 -4.29 8.36 -5.34
CA ARG A 238 -5.11 7.63 -4.38
C ARG A 238 -6.03 8.57 -3.61
N PHE A 239 -5.49 9.69 -3.10
CA PHE A 239 -6.27 10.69 -2.35
C PHE A 239 -7.50 11.15 -3.14
N TYR A 240 -7.31 11.60 -4.39
CA TYR A 240 -8.42 12.09 -5.20
C TYR A 240 -9.39 10.98 -5.56
N TYR A 241 -8.88 9.79 -5.88
CA TYR A 241 -9.72 8.63 -6.17
C TYR A 241 -10.62 8.27 -5.00
N THR A 242 -10.11 8.21 -3.77
CA THR A 242 -10.93 7.86 -2.60
C THR A 242 -11.84 9.01 -2.19
N SER A 243 -11.32 10.24 -2.19
CA SER A 243 -12.05 11.44 -1.76
C SER A 243 -13.20 11.82 -2.67
N ALA A 244 -13.11 11.54 -3.97
CA ALA A 244 -14.17 11.87 -4.92
C ALA A 244 -15.51 11.20 -4.57
N PHE A 245 -15.49 9.99 -4.00
CA PHE A 245 -16.71 9.29 -3.60
C PHE A 245 -17.41 9.90 -2.38
N MET A 246 -16.73 10.80 -1.65
CA MET A 246 -17.32 11.52 -0.52
C MET A 246 -18.22 12.68 -0.97
N LEU A 247 -18.06 13.14 -2.21
CA LEU A 247 -18.75 14.30 -2.78
C LEU A 247 -19.90 13.86 -3.68
N GLY A 248 -20.74 12.96 -3.16
CA GLY A 248 -21.68 12.23 -3.99
C GLY A 248 -23.03 12.90 -4.26
N THR A 249 -23.21 14.13 -3.79
CA THR A 249 -24.42 14.96 -4.04
C THR A 249 -24.03 16.33 -4.59
N PRO A 250 -24.92 17.00 -5.35
CA PRO A 250 -24.64 18.33 -5.91
C PRO A 250 -24.17 19.36 -4.88
N GLU A 251 -24.73 19.34 -3.66
CA GLU A 251 -24.41 20.30 -2.60
C GLU A 251 -22.97 20.14 -2.10
N THR A 252 -22.51 18.89 -1.94
CA THR A 252 -21.14 18.59 -1.52
C THR A 252 -20.12 18.92 -2.62
N VAL A 253 -20.48 18.71 -3.89
CA VAL A 253 -19.67 19.14 -5.04
C VAL A 253 -19.58 20.65 -5.09
N GLN A 254 -20.70 21.36 -4.97
CA GLN A 254 -20.75 22.82 -5.00
C GLN A 254 -19.93 23.45 -3.88
N THR A 255 -19.98 22.89 -2.67
CA THR A 255 -19.19 23.34 -1.52
C THR A 255 -17.68 23.36 -1.84
N VAL A 256 -17.17 22.31 -2.49
CA VAL A 256 -15.76 22.22 -2.88
C VAL A 256 -15.48 23.06 -4.13
N GLN A 257 -16.41 23.12 -5.08
CA GLN A 257 -16.28 23.90 -6.31
C GLN A 257 -16.24 25.41 -6.07
N ALA A 258 -16.87 25.91 -5.00
CA ALA A 258 -16.77 27.31 -4.59
C ALA A 258 -15.31 27.73 -4.32
N GLU A 259 -14.43 26.80 -3.96
CA GLU A 259 -13.00 27.06 -3.73
C GLU A 259 -12.12 26.79 -4.95
N LEU A 260 -12.70 26.56 -6.14
CA LEU A 260 -11.93 26.19 -7.35
C LEU A 260 -10.93 27.27 -7.77
N VAL A 261 -11.28 28.54 -7.60
CA VAL A 261 -10.39 29.68 -7.87
C VAL A 261 -10.24 30.53 -6.61
N ASP A 262 -9.07 31.14 -6.43
CA ASP A 262 -8.83 32.09 -5.34
C ASP A 262 -9.45 33.46 -5.61
N GLY A 263 -9.28 34.39 -4.66
CA GLY A 263 -9.80 35.76 -4.79
C GLY A 263 -9.18 36.56 -5.95
N GLN A 264 -8.07 36.09 -6.53
CA GLN A 264 -7.43 36.67 -7.71
C GLN A 264 -7.84 35.92 -9.00
N GLY A 265 -8.74 34.94 -8.90
CA GLY A 265 -9.16 34.10 -10.03
C GLY A 265 -8.16 33.02 -10.41
N LYS A 266 -7.08 32.80 -9.65
CA LYS A 266 -6.10 31.74 -9.94
C LYS A 266 -6.66 30.39 -9.51
N LEU A 267 -6.48 29.38 -10.36
CA LEU A 267 -6.98 28.04 -10.11
C LEU A 267 -6.26 27.38 -8.93
N ARG A 268 -7.04 26.83 -7.99
CA ARG A 268 -6.55 25.90 -6.97
C ARG A 268 -6.48 24.49 -7.53
N LEU A 269 -5.29 24.08 -7.99
CA LEU A 269 -5.09 22.80 -8.69
C LEU A 269 -5.60 21.57 -7.92
N GLY A 270 -5.50 21.56 -6.58
CA GLY A 270 -6.03 20.47 -5.76
C GLY A 270 -7.54 20.29 -5.90
N VAL A 271 -8.29 21.39 -5.97
CA VAL A 271 -9.75 21.37 -6.17
C VAL A 271 -10.07 20.85 -7.56
N ALA A 272 -9.39 21.35 -8.59
CA ALA A 272 -9.58 20.92 -9.97
C ALA A 272 -9.36 19.41 -10.15
N LYS A 273 -8.33 18.85 -9.50
CA LYS A 273 -8.05 17.40 -9.50
C LYS A 273 -9.14 16.60 -8.80
N LEU A 274 -9.61 17.07 -7.64
CA LEU A 274 -10.69 16.40 -6.92
C LEU A 274 -11.99 16.39 -7.73
N LEU A 275 -12.39 17.54 -8.27
CA LEU A 275 -13.57 17.65 -9.13
C LEU A 275 -13.44 16.81 -10.41
N THR A 276 -12.27 16.80 -11.05
CA THR A 276 -12.03 15.93 -12.22
C THR A 276 -12.33 14.48 -11.89
N GLN A 277 -11.91 14.00 -10.72
CA GLN A 277 -12.19 12.64 -10.28
C GLN A 277 -13.66 12.44 -9.91
N VAL A 278 -14.33 13.40 -9.27
CA VAL A 278 -15.78 13.35 -9.01
C VAL A 278 -16.56 13.17 -10.31
N HIS A 279 -16.23 13.97 -11.33
CA HIS A 279 -16.86 13.90 -12.65
C HIS A 279 -16.49 12.64 -13.44
N ALA A 280 -15.32 12.04 -13.21
CA ALA A 280 -14.90 10.82 -13.89
C ALA A 280 -15.43 9.53 -13.24
N SER A 281 -15.61 9.49 -11.93
CA SER A 281 -15.84 8.24 -11.19
C SER A 281 -17.27 7.73 -11.29
N SER A 282 -18.25 8.58 -10.95
CA SER A 282 -19.59 8.07 -10.58
C SER A 282 -20.73 9.10 -10.57
N TYR A 283 -20.48 10.40 -10.79
CA TYR A 283 -21.46 11.45 -10.47
C TYR A 283 -21.68 12.47 -11.56
N GLY A 284 -20.61 12.87 -12.22
CA GLY A 284 -20.65 13.95 -13.18
C GLY A 284 -20.63 13.44 -14.62
N ASP A 285 -21.09 14.30 -15.51
CA ASP A 285 -20.72 14.19 -16.89
C ASP A 285 -19.30 14.77 -17.04
N ILE A 286 -18.30 13.91 -17.19
CA ILE A 286 -16.92 14.33 -17.46
C ILE A 286 -16.84 15.24 -18.69
N LYS A 287 -17.79 15.15 -19.63
CA LYS A 287 -17.88 16.05 -20.79
C LYS A 287 -18.31 17.45 -20.37
N VAL A 288 -19.25 17.58 -19.44
CA VAL A 288 -19.65 18.89 -18.89
C VAL A 288 -18.48 19.53 -18.14
N TRP A 289 -17.77 18.76 -17.31
CA TRP A 289 -16.57 19.26 -16.63
C TRP A 289 -15.46 19.65 -17.60
N ARG A 290 -15.25 18.85 -18.65
CA ARG A 290 -14.32 19.17 -19.73
C ARG A 290 -14.69 20.48 -20.43
N ALA A 291 -15.95 20.65 -20.81
CA ALA A 291 -16.42 21.87 -21.45
C ALA A 291 -16.22 23.10 -20.54
N TYR A 292 -16.46 22.95 -19.23
CA TYR A 292 -16.19 23.99 -18.25
C TYR A 292 -14.68 24.35 -18.20
N VAL A 293 -13.80 23.35 -18.11
CA VAL A 293 -12.34 23.57 -18.12
C VAL A 293 -11.88 24.22 -19.42
N ASP A 294 -12.45 23.82 -20.56
CA ASP A 294 -12.12 24.37 -21.87
C ASP A 294 -12.52 25.83 -21.99
N GLY A 295 -13.72 26.19 -21.53
CA GLY A 295 -14.17 27.58 -21.48
C GLY A 295 -13.29 28.45 -20.57
N ARG A 296 -12.87 27.93 -19.41
CA ARG A 296 -11.98 28.65 -18.49
C ARG A 296 -10.57 28.80 -19.03
N LEU A 297 -10.06 27.76 -19.70
CA LEU A 297 -8.76 27.82 -20.38
C LEU A 297 -8.78 28.84 -21.52
N ALA A 298 -9.84 28.87 -22.34
CA ALA A 298 -9.99 29.84 -23.41
C ALA A 298 -10.11 31.30 -22.92
N ALA A 299 -10.71 31.49 -21.73
CA ALA A 299 -10.84 32.81 -21.10
C ALA A 299 -9.61 33.24 -20.26
N SER A 300 -8.61 32.36 -20.09
CA SER A 300 -7.43 32.66 -19.28
C SER A 300 -6.39 33.42 -20.08
N ALA A 301 -5.92 34.55 -19.55
CA ALA A 301 -4.76 35.27 -20.10
C ALA A 301 -3.47 34.43 -19.99
N ASP A 302 -2.44 34.81 -20.76
CA ASP A 302 -1.15 34.12 -20.79
C ASP A 302 -0.45 34.05 -19.42
N GLY A 303 0.47 33.11 -19.27
CA GLY A 303 1.26 32.94 -18.05
C GLY A 303 0.66 31.96 -17.04
N ASP A 304 0.88 32.23 -15.75
CA ASP A 304 0.58 31.31 -14.64
C ASP A 304 -0.88 30.86 -14.55
N ALA A 305 -1.83 31.75 -14.85
CA ALA A 305 -3.25 31.40 -14.82
C ALA A 305 -3.58 30.34 -15.88
N LYS A 306 -3.14 30.55 -17.12
CA LYS A 306 -3.26 29.59 -18.22
C LYS A 306 -2.51 28.31 -17.95
N ALA A 307 -1.29 28.38 -17.40
CA ALA A 307 -0.53 27.20 -16.99
C ALA A 307 -1.32 26.31 -16.02
N LEU A 308 -1.98 26.89 -15.01
CA LEU A 308 -2.77 26.12 -14.05
C LEU A 308 -4.02 25.49 -14.69
N TRP A 309 -4.72 26.18 -15.57
CA TRP A 309 -5.85 25.59 -16.32
C TRP A 309 -5.40 24.51 -17.31
N LEU A 310 -4.21 24.64 -17.91
CA LEU A 310 -3.60 23.57 -18.70
C LEU A 310 -3.28 22.33 -17.84
N LEU A 311 -2.87 22.50 -16.58
CA LEU A 311 -2.73 21.37 -15.64
C LEU A 311 -4.08 20.72 -15.30
N ALA A 312 -5.16 21.50 -15.16
CA ALA A 312 -6.51 20.93 -15.02
C ALA A 312 -6.90 20.14 -16.26
N LYS A 313 -6.68 20.69 -17.46
CA LYS A 313 -6.93 20.02 -18.74
C LYS A 313 -6.15 18.72 -18.87
N ALA A 314 -4.87 18.72 -18.48
CA ALA A 314 -4.01 17.54 -18.45
C ALA A 314 -4.57 16.40 -17.57
N ARG A 315 -5.40 16.72 -16.57
CA ARG A 315 -6.10 15.74 -15.72
C ARG A 315 -7.42 15.28 -16.30
N VAL A 316 -8.17 16.20 -16.89
CA VAL A 316 -9.46 15.89 -17.51
C VAL A 316 -9.31 14.95 -18.69
N GLU A 317 -8.35 15.20 -19.59
CA GLU A 317 -8.25 14.44 -20.84
C GLU A 317 -8.08 12.92 -20.64
N PRO A 318 -7.14 12.42 -19.81
CA PRO A 318 -7.07 11.00 -19.50
C PRO A 318 -8.38 10.44 -18.92
N ALA A 319 -9.09 11.22 -18.11
CA ALA A 319 -10.30 10.79 -17.41
C ALA A 319 -11.55 10.68 -18.31
N THR A 320 -11.49 11.20 -19.55
CA THR A 320 -12.60 11.09 -20.52
C THR A 320 -12.75 9.68 -21.12
N ARG A 321 -11.77 8.80 -20.90
CA ARG A 321 -11.79 7.42 -21.40
C ARG A 321 -12.14 6.44 -20.29
N ALA A 322 -12.78 5.32 -20.67
CA ALA A 322 -13.09 4.23 -19.74
C ALA A 322 -11.82 3.67 -19.06
N GLU A 323 -10.72 3.56 -19.82
CA GLU A 323 -9.39 3.30 -19.29
C GLU A 323 -8.55 4.58 -19.36
N PRO A 324 -8.15 5.16 -18.21
CA PRO A 324 -7.41 6.42 -18.22
C PRO A 324 -6.10 6.34 -19.00
N MET A 325 -6.04 7.00 -20.15
CA MET A 325 -4.83 7.07 -20.96
C MET A 325 -4.02 8.30 -20.61
N TRP A 326 -3.11 8.14 -19.66
CA TRP A 326 -2.24 9.22 -19.18
C TRP A 326 -1.43 9.88 -20.29
N ALA A 327 -1.12 9.16 -21.39
CA ALA A 327 -0.46 9.72 -22.58
C ALA A 327 -1.15 10.98 -23.12
N LEU A 328 -2.47 11.11 -22.97
CA LEU A 328 -3.24 12.28 -23.40
C LEU A 328 -2.95 13.55 -22.57
N ALA A 329 -2.39 13.41 -21.37
CA ALA A 329 -2.00 14.55 -20.53
C ALA A 329 -0.78 15.30 -21.09
N LYS A 330 0.13 14.61 -21.79
CA LYS A 330 1.47 15.11 -22.11
C LYS A 330 1.47 16.42 -22.93
N PRO A 331 0.65 16.58 -23.99
CA PRO A 331 0.63 17.85 -24.74
C PRO A 331 0.28 19.04 -23.85
N TRP A 332 -0.68 18.88 -22.95
CA TRP A 332 -1.13 19.92 -22.02
C TRP A 332 -0.10 20.22 -20.93
N LEU A 333 0.61 19.20 -20.43
CA LEU A 333 1.72 19.41 -19.51
C LEU A 333 2.88 20.19 -20.17
N ASN A 334 3.19 19.88 -21.43
CA ASN A 334 4.21 20.62 -22.19
C ASN A 334 3.82 22.08 -22.37
N GLN A 335 2.56 22.35 -22.74
CA GLN A 335 2.04 23.72 -22.85
C GLN A 335 2.06 24.42 -21.49
N ALA A 336 1.63 23.75 -20.42
CA ALA A 336 1.64 24.32 -19.07
C ALA A 336 3.06 24.72 -18.63
N MET A 337 4.09 23.95 -19.00
CA MET A 337 5.48 24.28 -18.71
C MET A 337 5.96 25.51 -19.48
N ALA A 338 5.53 25.66 -20.73
CA ALA A 338 5.87 26.83 -21.56
C ALA A 338 5.22 28.11 -21.02
N GLU A 339 4.00 28.01 -20.49
CA GLU A 339 3.24 29.13 -19.92
C GLU A 339 3.63 29.47 -18.47
N ALA A 340 4.29 28.56 -17.74
CA ALA A 340 4.60 28.78 -16.33
C ALA A 340 5.71 29.83 -16.13
N ILE A 341 5.34 30.95 -15.50
CA ILE A 341 6.23 32.09 -15.25
C ILE A 341 6.86 31.97 -13.86
N SER A 342 6.05 31.84 -12.81
CA SER A 342 6.56 31.83 -11.43
C SER A 342 7.13 30.48 -11.01
N GLY A 343 8.09 30.52 -10.07
CA GLY A 343 8.66 29.33 -9.42
C GLY A 343 7.60 28.36 -8.89
N PRO A 344 6.59 28.81 -8.12
CA PRO A 344 5.57 27.94 -7.57
C PRO A 344 4.71 27.24 -8.62
N VAL A 345 4.32 27.95 -9.69
CA VAL A 345 3.52 27.36 -10.78
C VAL A 345 4.37 26.39 -11.60
N ARG A 346 5.63 26.74 -11.87
CA ARG A 346 6.57 25.85 -12.55
C ARG A 346 6.84 24.58 -11.72
N LEU A 347 6.96 24.70 -10.40
CA LEU A 347 7.09 23.57 -9.49
C LEU A 347 5.85 22.67 -9.53
N ALA A 348 4.65 23.26 -9.59
CA ALA A 348 3.40 22.50 -9.75
C ALA A 348 3.38 21.72 -11.07
N VAL A 349 3.80 22.33 -12.19
CA VAL A 349 3.91 21.65 -13.50
C VAL A 349 4.91 20.49 -13.45
N VAL A 350 6.09 20.71 -12.88
CA VAL A 350 7.11 19.67 -12.72
C VAL A 350 6.61 18.52 -11.83
N GLY A 351 5.86 18.83 -10.77
CA GLY A 351 5.19 17.83 -9.93
C GLY A 351 4.16 16.98 -10.70
N GLU A 352 3.45 17.58 -11.67
CA GLU A 352 2.53 16.86 -12.55
C GLU A 352 3.25 15.98 -13.57
N PHE A 353 4.36 16.44 -14.16
CA PHE A 353 5.21 15.59 -15.00
C PHE A 353 5.78 14.39 -14.23
N ARG A 354 6.26 14.61 -13.01
CA ARG A 354 6.71 13.52 -12.12
C ARG A 354 5.60 12.50 -11.93
N THR A 355 4.38 12.96 -11.63
CA THR A 355 3.22 12.08 -11.46
C THR A 355 2.90 11.31 -12.75
N TYR A 356 2.88 12.00 -13.89
CA TYR A 356 2.68 11.40 -15.21
C TYR A 356 3.67 10.27 -15.49
N TYR A 357 4.98 10.52 -15.34
CA TYR A 357 6.01 9.50 -15.61
C TYR A 357 5.97 8.34 -14.60
N LYS A 358 5.64 8.61 -13.34
CA LYS A 358 5.43 7.56 -12.34
C LYS A 358 4.30 6.62 -12.75
N VAL A 359 3.18 7.17 -13.22
CA VAL A 359 2.01 6.39 -13.67
C VAL A 359 2.29 5.62 -14.96
N MET A 360 3.03 6.22 -15.89
CA MET A 360 3.51 5.54 -17.09
C MET A 360 4.59 4.48 -16.80
N GLY A 361 5.00 4.32 -15.53
CA GLY A 361 6.03 3.39 -15.12
C GLY A 361 7.41 3.73 -15.70
N ARG A 362 7.71 5.01 -15.91
CA ARG A 362 8.98 5.52 -16.46
C ARG A 362 9.74 6.40 -15.44
N PRO A 363 10.13 5.86 -14.27
CA PRO A 363 10.85 6.61 -13.26
C PRO A 363 12.22 7.14 -13.74
N ASP A 364 12.84 6.45 -14.69
CA ASP A 364 14.07 6.85 -15.39
C ASP A 364 13.90 8.18 -16.14
N VAL A 365 12.79 8.34 -16.88
CA VAL A 365 12.51 9.59 -17.60
C VAL A 365 12.11 10.71 -16.64
N ALA A 366 11.37 10.39 -15.58
CA ALA A 366 11.13 11.35 -14.50
C ALA A 366 12.45 11.88 -13.93
N ALA A 367 13.41 11.00 -13.63
CA ALA A 367 14.73 11.40 -13.11
C ALA A 367 15.50 12.27 -14.12
N GLY A 368 15.51 11.92 -15.41
CA GLY A 368 16.14 12.72 -16.45
C GLY A 368 15.53 14.11 -16.58
N MET A 369 14.20 14.20 -16.63
CA MET A 369 13.46 15.47 -16.72
C MET A 369 13.70 16.35 -15.48
N LEU A 370 13.58 15.77 -14.27
CA LEU A 370 13.84 16.49 -13.01
C LEU A 370 15.27 17.02 -12.97
N GLY A 371 16.25 16.23 -13.43
CA GLY A 371 17.64 16.65 -13.55
C GLY A 371 17.82 17.84 -14.48
N SER A 372 17.13 17.88 -15.63
CA SER A 372 17.25 18.99 -16.59
C SER A 372 16.61 20.29 -16.13
N VAL A 373 15.57 20.23 -15.28
CA VAL A 373 14.86 21.43 -14.81
C VAL A 373 15.33 21.91 -13.44
N LYS A 374 16.12 21.11 -12.71
CA LYS A 374 16.59 21.41 -11.36
C LYS A 374 17.19 22.82 -11.24
N GLY A 375 18.02 23.23 -12.20
CA GLY A 375 18.69 24.54 -12.20
C GLY A 375 17.75 25.76 -12.30
N GLN A 376 16.45 25.54 -12.52
CA GLN A 376 15.44 26.59 -12.59
C GLN A 376 14.82 26.92 -11.23
N PHE A 377 15.20 26.19 -10.17
CA PHE A 377 14.63 26.33 -8.83
C PHE A 377 15.70 26.73 -7.81
N THR A 378 15.28 27.42 -6.76
CA THR A 378 16.14 27.81 -5.63
C THR A 378 15.45 27.54 -4.28
N GLY A 379 16.21 27.61 -3.18
CA GLY A 379 15.66 27.50 -1.82
C GLY A 379 14.81 26.23 -1.58
N ALA A 380 13.61 26.44 -1.03
CA ALA A 380 12.68 25.35 -0.70
C ALA A 380 12.16 24.57 -1.92
N GLU A 381 12.02 25.24 -3.06
CA GLU A 381 11.57 24.61 -4.31
C GLU A 381 12.64 23.65 -4.84
N LEU A 382 13.92 24.06 -4.79
CA LEU A 382 15.05 23.22 -5.16
C LEU A 382 15.14 21.97 -4.27
N ALA A 383 15.00 22.14 -2.96
CA ALA A 383 14.99 21.02 -2.02
C ALA A 383 13.86 20.02 -2.32
N THR A 384 12.70 20.53 -2.73
CA THR A 384 11.56 19.70 -3.16
C THR A 384 11.88 18.90 -4.42
N VAL A 385 12.45 19.55 -5.44
CA VAL A 385 12.85 18.89 -6.69
C VAL A 385 13.96 17.86 -6.45
N ASP A 386 14.91 18.13 -5.55
CA ASP A 386 15.96 17.18 -5.17
C ASP A 386 15.41 15.94 -4.47
N GLY A 387 14.46 16.11 -3.56
CA GLY A 387 13.73 15.00 -2.95
C GLY A 387 13.04 14.14 -3.99
N TRP A 388 12.34 14.76 -4.94
CA TRP A 388 11.68 14.07 -6.04
C TRP A 388 12.65 13.35 -6.99
N LEU A 389 13.80 13.97 -7.28
CA LEU A 389 14.83 13.39 -8.14
C LEU A 389 15.44 12.13 -7.49
N LYS A 390 15.73 12.19 -6.20
CA LYS A 390 16.19 11.04 -5.42
C LYS A 390 15.19 9.89 -5.48
N GLU A 391 13.93 10.16 -5.15
CA GLU A 391 12.87 9.14 -5.21
C GLU A 391 12.72 8.52 -6.61
N ALA A 392 12.81 9.33 -7.67
CA ALA A 392 12.73 8.84 -9.05
C ALA A 392 13.91 7.93 -9.40
N ARG A 393 15.13 8.28 -8.98
CA ARG A 393 16.34 7.45 -9.16
C ARG A 393 16.24 6.13 -8.41
N ASP A 394 15.87 6.17 -7.14
CA ASP A 394 15.68 4.97 -6.31
C ASP A 394 14.62 4.04 -6.92
N SER A 395 13.53 4.61 -7.45
CA SER A 395 12.49 3.85 -8.14
C SER A 395 12.98 3.23 -9.45
N ALA A 396 13.78 3.96 -10.23
CA ALA A 396 14.37 3.46 -11.47
C ALA A 396 15.35 2.32 -11.22
N GLU A 397 16.23 2.44 -10.22
CA GLU A 397 17.17 1.40 -9.82
C GLU A 397 16.46 0.14 -9.32
N SER A 398 15.45 0.32 -8.45
CA SER A 398 14.62 -0.78 -7.95
C SER A 398 13.93 -1.53 -9.10
N LYS A 399 13.38 -0.79 -10.08
CA LYS A 399 12.76 -1.38 -11.27
C LYS A 399 13.77 -2.13 -12.14
N ALA A 400 14.94 -1.55 -12.38
CA ALA A 400 16.02 -2.19 -13.15
C ALA A 400 16.49 -3.48 -12.47
N SER A 401 16.69 -3.45 -11.15
CA SER A 401 17.03 -4.60 -10.32
C SER A 401 15.96 -5.70 -10.38
N ALA A 402 14.68 -5.32 -10.28
CA ALA A 402 13.57 -6.27 -10.40
C ALA A 402 13.49 -6.91 -11.80
N ALA A 403 13.74 -6.13 -12.86
CA ALA A 403 13.77 -6.63 -14.23
C ALA A 403 14.95 -7.59 -14.46
N ALA A 404 16.13 -7.28 -13.95
CA ALA A 404 17.30 -8.15 -13.99
C ALA A 404 17.03 -9.48 -13.28
N ARG A 405 16.43 -9.45 -12.09
CA ARG A 405 16.01 -10.67 -11.35
C ARG A 405 14.99 -11.49 -12.13
N LYS A 406 13.96 -10.85 -12.70
CA LYS A 406 12.97 -11.56 -13.55
C LYS A 406 13.61 -12.18 -14.78
N LYS A 407 14.59 -11.52 -15.42
CA LYS A 407 15.35 -12.06 -16.55
C LYS A 407 16.18 -13.28 -16.13
N ALA A 408 16.88 -13.19 -15.01
CA ALA A 408 17.65 -14.30 -14.45
C ALA A 408 16.74 -15.50 -14.10
N ALA A 409 15.64 -15.27 -13.39
CA ALA A 409 14.68 -16.31 -13.04
C ALA A 409 14.06 -16.99 -14.28
N ARG A 410 13.74 -16.21 -15.33
CA ARG A 410 13.26 -16.76 -16.62
C ARG A 410 14.33 -17.59 -17.32
N ALA A 411 15.61 -17.20 -17.25
CA ALA A 411 16.71 -17.97 -17.82
C ALA A 411 16.87 -19.31 -17.11
N VAL A 412 16.84 -19.32 -15.77
CA VAL A 412 16.85 -20.53 -14.95
C VAL A 412 15.66 -21.43 -15.29
N ARG A 413 14.44 -20.87 -15.32
CA ARG A 413 13.23 -21.65 -15.64
C ARG A 413 13.27 -22.26 -17.05
N ARG A 414 13.77 -21.52 -18.05
CA ARG A 414 13.96 -22.04 -19.41
C ARG A 414 14.96 -23.20 -19.43
N LYS A 415 16.04 -23.09 -18.66
CA LYS A 415 17.05 -24.15 -18.52
C LYS A 415 16.44 -25.40 -17.88
N GLU A 416 15.69 -25.26 -16.79
CA GLU A 416 14.99 -26.37 -16.13
C GLU A 416 14.03 -27.09 -17.06
N LEU A 417 13.16 -26.34 -17.76
CA LEU A 417 12.20 -26.92 -18.71
C LEU A 417 12.92 -27.67 -19.85
N ARG A 418 14.07 -27.15 -20.30
CA ARG A 418 14.88 -27.82 -21.33
C ARG A 418 15.52 -29.11 -20.81
N LEU A 419 16.00 -29.10 -19.57
CA LEU A 419 16.52 -30.30 -18.90
C LEU A 419 15.43 -31.35 -18.72
N GLU A 420 14.24 -30.96 -18.26
CA GLU A 420 13.09 -31.85 -18.13
C GLU A 420 12.71 -32.47 -19.47
N TYR A 421 12.62 -31.66 -20.53
CA TYR A 421 12.36 -32.12 -21.89
C TYR A 421 13.40 -33.14 -22.37
N TYR A 422 14.70 -32.87 -22.18
CA TYR A 422 15.74 -33.82 -22.58
C TYR A 422 15.74 -35.10 -21.75
N ARG A 423 15.45 -35.03 -20.44
CA ARG A 423 15.29 -36.22 -19.60
C ARG A 423 14.13 -37.10 -20.07
N LYS A 424 12.98 -36.51 -20.38
CA LYS A 424 11.83 -37.23 -20.94
C LYS A 424 12.18 -37.90 -22.28
N ARG A 425 12.89 -37.19 -23.17
CA ARG A 425 13.32 -37.76 -24.45
C ARG A 425 14.40 -38.83 -24.33
N LEU A 426 15.27 -38.71 -23.32
CA LEU A 426 16.30 -39.71 -23.05
C LEU A 426 15.64 -41.02 -22.64
N ALA A 427 14.68 -40.99 -21.71
CA ALA A 427 13.94 -42.17 -21.28
C ALA A 427 13.27 -42.89 -22.46
N VAL A 428 12.66 -42.14 -23.39
CA VAL A 428 12.05 -42.71 -24.62
C VAL A 428 13.09 -43.32 -25.57
N ALA A 429 14.25 -42.69 -25.73
CA ALA A 429 15.31 -43.21 -26.59
C ALA A 429 15.95 -44.48 -26.01
N GLU A 430 16.14 -44.52 -24.69
CA GLU A 430 16.64 -45.69 -23.97
C GLU A 430 15.66 -46.85 -24.04
N SER A 431 14.35 -46.62 -23.84
CA SER A 431 13.32 -47.65 -23.95
C SER A 431 13.17 -48.19 -25.38
N GLY A 432 13.46 -47.36 -26.39
CA GLY A 432 13.40 -47.73 -27.81
C GLY A 432 14.69 -48.33 -28.37
N GLY A 433 15.74 -48.49 -27.57
CA GLY A 433 17.03 -49.07 -28.01
C GLY A 433 17.88 -48.16 -28.92
N ASP A 434 17.55 -46.87 -29.07
CA ASP A 434 18.29 -45.92 -29.91
C ASP A 434 19.49 -45.35 -29.14
N SER A 435 20.57 -46.13 -29.08
CA SER A 435 21.81 -45.82 -28.35
C SER A 435 22.47 -44.52 -28.81
N GLY A 436 22.45 -44.24 -30.12
CA GLY A 436 23.03 -43.03 -30.71
C GLY A 436 22.28 -41.75 -30.32
N LYS A 437 20.94 -41.80 -30.23
CA LYS A 437 20.13 -40.68 -29.72
C LYS A 437 20.25 -40.52 -28.20
N ALA A 438 20.30 -41.62 -27.45
CA ALA A 438 20.51 -41.59 -26.00
C ALA A 438 21.85 -40.92 -25.64
N ALA A 439 22.95 -41.29 -26.31
CA ALA A 439 24.26 -40.67 -26.09
C ALA A 439 24.24 -39.15 -26.36
N ARG A 440 23.62 -38.70 -27.45
CA ARG A 440 23.48 -37.27 -27.79
C ARG A 440 22.67 -36.51 -26.73
N LEU A 441 21.60 -37.10 -26.21
CA LEU A 441 20.76 -36.49 -25.17
C LEU A 441 21.48 -36.41 -23.82
N ARG A 442 22.24 -37.43 -23.42
CA ARG A 442 23.08 -37.39 -22.20
C ARG A 442 24.14 -36.28 -22.30
N ALA A 443 24.82 -36.16 -23.45
CA ALA A 443 25.78 -35.07 -23.68
C ALA A 443 25.10 -33.69 -23.62
N ALA A 444 23.89 -33.54 -24.17
CA ALA A 444 23.13 -32.29 -24.12
C ALA A 444 22.69 -31.92 -22.70
N ILE A 445 22.26 -32.90 -21.90
CA ILE A 445 21.97 -32.73 -20.48
C ILE A 445 23.24 -32.31 -19.74
N GLY A 446 24.35 -33.02 -19.94
CA GLY A 446 25.66 -32.71 -19.34
C GLY A 446 26.11 -31.28 -19.61
N ARG A 447 26.02 -30.80 -20.86
CA ARG A 447 26.33 -29.41 -21.22
C ARG A 447 25.41 -28.41 -20.51
N LEU A 448 24.10 -28.68 -20.46
CA LEU A 448 23.18 -27.79 -19.76
C LEU A 448 23.46 -27.78 -18.25
N THR A 449 23.75 -28.91 -17.63
CA THR A 449 24.08 -28.95 -16.19
C THR A 449 25.43 -28.30 -15.88
N ALA A 450 26.44 -28.42 -16.75
CA ALA A 450 27.78 -27.89 -16.54
C ALA A 450 27.89 -26.37 -16.66
N VAL A 451 27.01 -25.72 -17.43
CA VAL A 451 26.94 -24.24 -17.47
C VAL A 451 26.20 -23.75 -16.23
N VAL A 452 26.88 -23.74 -15.09
CA VAL A 452 26.47 -23.03 -13.87
C VAL A 452 27.33 -21.76 -13.78
N PRO A 453 26.79 -20.56 -14.01
CA PRO A 453 27.39 -19.33 -13.53
C PRO A 453 27.15 -19.12 -12.03
#